data_AF-A0A8T4N0L2-F1
#
_entry.id   AF-A0A8T4N0L2-F1
#
_cell.length_a   1.000
_cell.length_b   1.000
_cell.length_c   1.000
_cell.angle_alpha   90.00
_cell.angle_beta   90.00
_cell.angle_gamma   90.00
#
_symmetry.space_group_name_H-M   'P 1'
#
loop_
_entity.id
_entity.type
_entity.pdbx_description
1 polymer ?
#
loop_
_entity_poly.entity_id
_entity_poly.type
_entity_poly.pdbx_seq_one_letter_code
_entity_poly.pdbx_strand_id
1 'polypeptide(L)'
;MFEITDKTGRNIRLTKEQFKHITYHKGMENYIEEIKETLEKPLIIISHEAGELYDYYRYYKNRKEEAKYLQVVVKYLNGHGFVITAYFVKHI
;
A
#
# COMPACT_ATOMS: atom_id res chain seq x y z
N MET A 1 -8.46 6.54 -5.02
CA MET A 1 -7.98 7.85 -4.54
C MET A 1 -8.67 8.15 -3.23
N PHE A 2 -7.97 8.54 -2.18
CA PHE A 2 -8.54 8.68 -0.84
C PHE A 2 -7.56 9.39 0.09
N GLU A 3 -8.05 9.75 1.28
CA GLU A 3 -7.25 10.05 2.47
C GLU A 3 -7.78 9.19 3.62
N ILE A 4 -6.88 8.55 4.34
CA ILE A 4 -7.21 7.68 5.47
C ILE A 4 -6.20 7.87 6.60
N THR A 5 -6.50 7.31 7.76
CA THR A 5 -5.55 7.16 8.85
C THR A 5 -5.04 5.73 8.87
N ASP A 6 -3.71 5.56 8.85
CA ASP A 6 -3.10 4.24 8.89
C ASP A 6 -3.18 3.58 10.28
N LYS A 7 -2.70 2.35 10.36
CA LYS A 7 -2.65 1.58 11.62
C LYS A 7 -1.89 2.27 12.76
N THR A 8 -0.99 3.20 12.45
CA THR A 8 -0.16 3.94 13.42
C THR A 8 -0.72 5.31 13.79
N GLY A 9 -1.87 5.71 13.22
CA GLY A 9 -2.49 7.00 13.48
C GLY A 9 -2.01 8.15 12.57
N ARG A 10 -1.26 7.86 11.50
CA ARG A 10 -0.78 8.90 10.56
C ARG A 10 -1.69 8.99 9.35
N ASN A 11 -1.85 10.19 8.81
CA ASN A 11 -2.65 10.40 7.61
C ASN A 11 -1.89 9.95 6.36
N ILE A 12 -2.53 9.17 5.49
CA ILE A 12 -2.00 8.74 4.20
C ILE A 12 -2.98 9.14 3.09
N ARG A 13 -2.44 9.71 2.01
CA ARG A 13 -3.18 10.01 0.78
C ARG A 13 -2.78 9.15 -0.42
N LEU A 14 -3.73 8.92 -1.31
CA LEU A 14 -3.52 8.38 -2.65
C LEU A 14 -4.24 9.26 -3.68
N THR A 15 -3.50 9.91 -4.57
CA THR A 15 -4.05 10.79 -5.64
C THR A 15 -4.30 10.04 -6.96
N LYS A 16 -4.93 10.73 -7.93
CA LYS A 16 -5.10 10.22 -9.31
C LYS A 16 -3.76 9.86 -9.95
N GLU A 17 -2.77 10.74 -9.81
CA GLU A 17 -1.46 10.59 -10.44
C GLU A 17 -0.69 9.41 -9.85
N GLN A 18 -0.72 9.26 -8.52
CA GLN A 18 -0.14 8.11 -7.83
C GLN A 18 -0.86 6.81 -8.22
N PHE A 19 -2.19 6.84 -8.28
CA PHE A 19 -2.94 5.67 -8.70
C PHE A 19 -2.66 5.30 -10.17
N LYS A 20 -2.48 6.28 -11.06
CA LYS A 20 -2.05 6.03 -12.45
C LYS A 20 -0.72 5.29 -12.50
N HIS A 21 0.25 5.67 -11.65
CA HIS A 21 1.51 4.93 -11.54
C HIS A 21 1.30 3.48 -11.07
N ILE A 22 0.44 3.27 -10.07
CA ILE A 22 0.06 1.93 -9.58
C ILE A 22 -0.55 1.08 -10.71
N THR A 23 -1.41 1.66 -11.55
CA THR A 23 -2.05 0.93 -12.66
C THR A 23 -1.08 0.52 -13.77
N TYR A 24 0.17 0.99 -13.78
CA TYR A 24 1.18 0.44 -14.69
C TYR A 24 1.62 -0.98 -14.27
N HIS A 25 1.39 -1.38 -13.02
CA HIS A 25 1.48 -2.77 -12.61
C HIS A 25 0.24 -3.53 -13.10
N LYS A 26 0.45 -4.57 -13.90
CA LYS A 26 -0.61 -5.38 -14.50
C LYS A 26 -1.60 -5.87 -13.44
N GLY A 27 -2.88 -5.57 -13.62
CA GLY A 27 -3.96 -6.08 -12.79
C GLY A 27 -4.14 -5.34 -11.47
N MET A 28 -3.75 -4.06 -11.38
CA MET A 28 -3.95 -3.22 -10.17
C MET A 28 -5.14 -2.24 -10.27
N GLU A 29 -5.88 -2.24 -11.38
CA GLU A 29 -6.90 -1.23 -11.72
C GLU A 29 -8.11 -1.24 -10.76
N ASN A 30 -8.39 -2.36 -10.11
CA ASN A 30 -9.58 -2.56 -9.28
C ASN A 30 -9.27 -2.74 -7.78
N TYR A 31 -8.03 -2.51 -7.34
CA TYR A 31 -7.58 -2.84 -5.97
C TYR A 31 -7.52 -1.64 -5.02
N ILE A 32 -8.27 -0.57 -5.27
CA ILE A 32 -8.23 0.65 -4.44
C ILE A 32 -8.67 0.37 -3.00
N GLU A 33 -9.71 -0.45 -2.81
CA GLU A 33 -10.22 -0.75 -1.47
C GLU A 33 -9.27 -1.66 -0.69
N GLU A 34 -8.62 -2.62 -1.35
CA GLU A 34 -7.59 -3.47 -0.77
C GLU A 34 -6.36 -2.65 -0.36
N ILE A 35 -5.98 -1.63 -1.13
CA ILE A 35 -4.91 -0.71 -0.74
C ILE A 35 -5.31 0.02 0.55
N LYS A 36 -6.53 0.57 0.68
CA LYS A 36 -6.99 1.20 1.93
C LYS A 36 -6.94 0.22 3.09
N GLU A 37 -7.51 -0.97 2.90
CA GLU A 37 -7.58 -2.00 3.93
C GLU A 37 -6.19 -2.44 4.39
N THR A 38 -5.22 -2.50 3.47
CA THR A 38 -3.81 -2.81 3.78
C THR A 38 -3.15 -1.74 4.65
N LEU A 39 -3.49 -0.46 4.46
CA LEU A 39 -2.97 0.65 5.25
C LEU A 39 -3.64 0.76 6.64
N GLU A 40 -4.95 0.49 6.72
CA GLU A 40 -5.69 0.53 7.99
C GLU A 40 -5.45 -0.72 8.86
N LYS A 41 -5.31 -1.88 8.22
CA LYS A 41 -5.20 -3.20 8.87
C LYS A 41 -4.07 -4.03 8.23
N PRO A 42 -2.82 -3.59 8.29
CA PRO A 42 -1.71 -4.38 7.77
C PRO A 42 -1.52 -5.65 8.59
N LEU A 43 -1.02 -6.69 7.93
CA LEU A 43 -0.41 -7.86 8.56
C LEU A 43 0.93 -7.49 9.20
N ILE A 44 1.76 -6.75 8.46
CA ILE A 44 3.07 -6.27 8.92
C ILE A 44 3.40 -4.93 8.25
N ILE A 45 4.17 -4.10 8.95
CA ILE A 45 4.75 -2.86 8.46
C ILE A 45 6.27 -2.96 8.58
N ILE A 46 7.00 -2.76 7.48
CA ILE A 46 8.47 -2.81 7.45
C ILE A 46 9.00 -1.41 7.10
N SER A 47 9.86 -0.86 7.96
CA SER A 47 10.54 0.42 7.69
C SER A 47 11.87 0.19 6.97
N HIS A 48 12.21 1.06 6.03
CA HIS A 48 13.51 1.07 5.36
C HIS A 48 14.55 1.87 6.15
N GLU A 49 15.85 1.61 5.93
CA GLU A 49 16.96 2.24 6.67
C GLU A 49 16.96 3.78 6.58
N ALA A 50 16.51 4.35 5.46
CA ALA A 50 16.40 5.80 5.26
C ALA A 50 15.24 6.45 6.06
N GLY A 51 14.43 5.68 6.79
CA GLY A 51 13.41 6.15 7.74
C GLY A 51 12.13 6.77 7.16
N GLU A 52 12.12 7.08 5.86
CA GLU A 52 10.98 7.72 5.19
C GLU A 52 10.05 6.73 4.47
N LEU A 53 10.52 5.53 4.15
CA LEU A 53 9.79 4.53 3.37
C LEU A 53 9.31 3.38 4.26
N TYR A 54 8.07 2.98 4.05
CA TYR A 54 7.40 1.93 4.80
C TYR A 54 6.61 1.04 3.85
N ASP A 55 6.84 -0.27 3.97
CA ASP A 55 6.07 -1.28 3.27
C ASP A 55 4.96 -1.82 4.18
N TYR A 56 3.73 -1.63 3.74
CA TYR A 56 2.55 -2.22 4.36
C TYR A 56 2.19 -3.49 3.61
N TYR A 57 2.02 -4.59 4.31
CA TYR A 57 1.61 -5.86 3.71
C TYR A 57 0.28 -6.34 4.25
N ARG A 58 -0.56 -6.92 3.39
CA ARG A 58 -1.75 -7.68 3.79
C ARG A 58 -1.91 -8.92 2.94
N TYR A 59 -2.36 -10.02 3.57
CA TYR A 59 -2.52 -11.32 2.92
C TYR A 59 -3.97 -11.57 2.48
N TYR A 60 -4.16 -11.90 1.19
CA TYR A 60 -5.45 -12.13 0.56
C TYR A 60 -5.63 -13.61 0.18
N LYS A 61 -6.08 -14.43 1.14
CA LYS A 61 -6.25 -15.89 0.96
C LYS A 61 -7.10 -16.31 -0.23
N ASN A 62 -8.13 -15.52 -0.58
CA ASN A 62 -9.13 -15.85 -1.59
C ASN A 62 -8.72 -15.47 -3.02
N ARG A 63 -7.56 -14.83 -3.23
CA ARG A 63 -7.05 -14.55 -4.59
C ARG A 63 -6.86 -15.85 -5.36
N LYS A 64 -6.90 -15.81 -6.70
CA LYS A 64 -6.61 -17.01 -7.52
C LYS A 64 -5.12 -17.13 -7.82
N GLU A 65 -4.46 -16.00 -8.02
CA GLU A 65 -3.04 -15.87 -8.34
C GLU A 65 -2.15 -16.33 -7.18
N GLU A 66 -0.94 -16.79 -7.49
CA GLU A 66 0.04 -17.21 -6.46
C GLU A 66 0.51 -16.07 -5.56
N ALA A 67 0.56 -14.84 -6.09
CA ALA A 67 0.92 -13.66 -5.31
C ALA A 67 -0.23 -13.28 -4.38
N LYS A 68 -0.14 -13.60 -3.10
CA LYS A 68 -1.22 -13.37 -2.12
C LYS A 68 -1.02 -12.14 -1.25
N TYR A 69 0.17 -11.56 -1.22
CA TYR A 69 0.44 -10.38 -0.42
C TYR A 69 0.28 -9.12 -1.26
N LEU A 70 -0.56 -8.19 -0.81
CA LEU A 70 -0.55 -6.83 -1.34
C LEU A 70 0.52 -6.04 -0.58
N GLN A 71 1.55 -5.59 -1.28
CA GLN A 71 2.52 -4.62 -0.77
C GLN A 71 2.04 -3.22 -1.14
N VAL A 72 2.00 -2.31 -0.17
CA VAL A 72 1.73 -0.88 -0.38
C VAL A 72 2.90 -0.10 0.18
N VAL A 73 3.60 0.62 -0.70
CA VAL A 73 4.78 1.42 -0.34
C VAL A 73 4.33 2.83 -0.02
N VAL A 74 4.61 3.29 1.20
CA VAL A 74 4.25 4.62 1.69
C VAL A 74 5.52 5.39 1.99
N LYS A 75 5.56 6.65 1.54
CA LYS A 75 6.55 7.62 1.99
C LYS A 75 5.94 8.61 2.95
N TYR A 76 6.57 8.82 4.10
CA TYR A 76 6.22 9.91 5.01
C TYR A 76 7.17 11.07 4.86
N LEU A 77 6.60 12.27 4.76
CA LEU A 77 7.31 13.54 4.82
C LEU A 77 6.57 14.44 5.78
N ASN A 78 7.27 14.98 6.78
CA ASN A 78 6.72 15.92 7.77
C ASN A 78 5.42 15.43 8.44
N GLY A 79 5.33 14.14 8.76
CA GLY A 79 4.16 13.53 9.41
C GLY A 79 3.00 13.17 8.47
N HIS A 80 3.10 13.48 7.18
CA HIS A 80 2.09 13.12 6.18
C HIS A 80 2.59 12.02 5.26
N GLY A 81 1.80 10.98 5.09
CA GLY A 81 2.09 9.84 4.23
C GLY A 81 1.47 9.98 2.85
N PHE A 82 2.12 9.42 1.84
CA PHE A 82 1.51 9.18 0.54
C PHE A 82 1.96 7.86 -0.05
N VAL A 83 1.05 7.21 -0.79
CA VAL A 83 1.36 5.96 -1.47
C VAL A 83 2.21 6.25 -2.71
N ILE A 84 3.35 5.57 -2.82
CA ILE A 84 4.24 5.63 -4.00
C ILE A 84 3.80 4.57 -5.01
N THR A 85 3.67 3.33 -4.57
CA THR A 85 3.28 2.20 -5.42
C THR A 85 2.55 1.13 -4.59
N ALA A 86 1.86 0.23 -5.28
CA ALA A 86 1.27 -0.96 -4.71
C ALA A 86 1.22 -2.07 -5.76
N TYR A 87 1.53 -3.29 -5.38
CA TYR A 87 1.41 -4.47 -6.24
C TYR A 87 1.41 -5.75 -5.40
N PHE A 88 1.00 -6.85 -6.02
CA PHE A 88 0.99 -8.15 -5.37
C PHE A 88 2.35 -8.86 -5.47
N VAL A 89 2.79 -9.44 -4.37
CA VAL A 89 4.02 -10.25 -4.26
C VAL A 89 3.73 -11.63 -3.67
N LYS A 90 4.61 -12.60 -3.95
CA LYS A 90 4.51 -13.97 -3.44
C LYS A 90 5.01 -14.12 -2.01
N HIS A 91 6.02 -13.34 -1.64
CA HIS A 91 6.70 -13.38 -0.34
C HIS A 91 6.91 -11.95 0.18
N ILE A 92 7.05 -11.83 1.49
CA ILE A 92 7.46 -10.60 2.20
C ILE A 92 8.99 -10.64 2.31
#